data_AF-A0A662LVG3-F1
#
_entry.id   AF-A0A662LVG3-F1
#
_cell.length_a   1.000
_cell.length_b   1.000
_cell.length_c   1.000
_cell.angle_alpha   90.00
_cell.angle_beta   90.00
_cell.angle_gamma   90.00
#
_symmetry.space_group_name_H-M   'P 1'
#
loop_
_entity.id
_entity.type
_entity.pdbx_description
1 polymer ?
#
loop_
_entity_poly.entity_id
_entity_poly.type
_entity_poly.pdbx_seq_one_letter_code
_entity_poly.pdbx_strand_id
1 'polypeptide(L)'
;MTSVCFYFEVHQPMRLNRFSVFNIGKTESPFDYFDNQLNEKIFHKVANKCYLPTNKLLLDLIDQHDKKFRISYSLTGTFIEYCQKHVPEIIDSFKDLVGTGAVDLIEETYFHSLSGLYTDLTEFEEQVYLHNSMLKDLFRVTPKVFRNTEAIYDNRIAKKVADMGYKGIITEGAKKILDWRSPNYVYKAVDNDIKVLLRNYMLSDDIGFRFSAQGWTGFPLTADKYSSWMAQNQGDLINLFMDYETFGEHHWQDTGIFEFLKHLPENVLNHEHMDFVTVREAVERYEPRGTIDVPWAISWADEDRDVSTWLGNDMQRACFQELQDLGPQIKKEKNQKKLEAWRKLQTSDHLYYISTKGFEDGAVHSYFSHYDSPYDGFINYMNILQDFKQGMKPKP
;
A
#
# COMPACT_ATOMS: atom_id res chain seq x y z
N MET A 1 24.45 6.36 14.98
CA MET A 1 23.28 7.19 14.65
C MET A 1 22.22 6.24 14.12
N THR A 2 21.01 6.27 14.65
CA THR A 2 19.90 5.39 14.26
C THR A 2 18.85 6.24 13.56
N SER A 3 18.53 5.93 12.30
CA SER A 3 17.56 6.72 11.54
C SER A 3 16.15 6.17 11.66
N VAL A 4 15.16 7.04 11.78
CA VAL A 4 13.75 6.69 11.59
C VAL A 4 13.41 6.89 10.12
N CYS A 5 12.95 5.83 9.46
CA CYS A 5 12.44 5.86 8.10
C CYS A 5 10.92 5.76 8.14
N PHE A 6 10.26 6.91 7.96
CA PHE A 6 8.80 7.02 8.06
C PHE A 6 8.19 7.02 6.67
N TYR A 7 7.36 6.01 6.39
CA TYR A 7 6.78 5.80 5.08
C TYR A 7 5.28 5.50 5.16
N PHE A 8 4.55 6.04 4.20
CA PHE A 8 3.10 5.89 4.10
C PHE A 8 2.65 5.31 2.76
N GLU A 9 1.79 4.31 2.82
CA GLU A 9 0.91 3.98 1.71
C GLU A 9 -0.23 4.98 1.58
N VAL A 10 -0.50 5.47 0.37
CA VAL A 10 -1.76 6.16 0.06
C VAL A 10 -2.53 5.41 -1.03
N HIS A 11 -3.66 4.82 -0.64
CA HIS A 11 -4.50 4.04 -1.54
C HIS A 11 -5.99 4.24 -1.28
N GLN A 12 -6.79 4.18 -2.34
CA GLN A 12 -8.24 4.21 -2.25
C GLN A 12 -8.88 3.06 -3.04
N PRO A 13 -9.68 2.20 -2.37
CA PRO A 13 -10.36 1.09 -3.01
C PRO A 13 -11.36 1.54 -4.08
N MET A 14 -11.40 0.82 -5.21
CA MET A 14 -12.39 1.03 -6.27
C MET A 14 -13.62 0.13 -6.08
N ARG A 15 -14.61 0.54 -5.30
CA ARG A 15 -15.79 -0.31 -4.99
C ARG A 15 -16.63 -0.60 -6.24
N LEU A 16 -17.21 -1.79 -6.28
CA LEU A 16 -18.01 -2.27 -7.40
C LEU A 16 -19.50 -2.05 -7.13
N ASN A 17 -20.25 -1.81 -8.21
CA ASN A 17 -21.70 -1.86 -8.16
C ASN A 17 -22.18 -3.27 -7.78
N ARG A 18 -23.36 -3.33 -7.19
CA ARG A 18 -24.05 -4.61 -6.97
C ARG A 18 -24.45 -5.20 -8.34
N PHE A 19 -23.99 -6.41 -8.61
CA PHE A 19 -24.08 -7.07 -9.91
C PHE A 19 -24.56 -8.51 -9.74
N SER A 20 -25.78 -8.76 -10.19
CA SER A 20 -26.42 -10.08 -10.13
C SER A 20 -26.18 -10.87 -11.42
N VAL A 21 -26.46 -12.18 -11.37
CA VAL A 21 -26.43 -13.05 -12.55
C VAL A 21 -27.33 -12.54 -13.69
N PHE A 22 -28.40 -11.81 -13.38
CA PHE A 22 -29.33 -11.25 -14.38
C PHE A 22 -28.78 -10.03 -15.11
N ASN A 23 -27.67 -9.44 -14.63
CA ASN A 23 -26.98 -8.33 -15.29
C ASN A 23 -26.00 -8.82 -16.37
N ILE A 24 -25.62 -10.10 -16.33
CA ILE A 24 -24.69 -10.69 -17.30
C ILE A 24 -25.25 -10.56 -18.73
N GLY A 25 -24.40 -10.10 -19.66
CA GLY A 25 -24.69 -9.81 -21.05
C GLY A 25 -25.33 -8.44 -21.31
N LYS A 26 -25.61 -7.64 -20.28
CA LYS A 26 -26.34 -6.37 -20.40
C LYS A 26 -25.47 -5.13 -20.19
N THR A 27 -24.20 -5.31 -19.87
CA THR A 27 -23.27 -4.20 -19.63
C THR A 27 -22.91 -3.51 -20.95
N GLU A 28 -23.10 -2.19 -21.01
CA GLU A 28 -22.79 -1.39 -22.19
C GLU A 28 -21.33 -0.90 -22.19
N SER A 29 -20.84 -0.51 -21.01
CA SER A 29 -19.48 -0.04 -20.79
C SER A 29 -18.80 -0.85 -19.69
N PRO A 30 -17.53 -1.28 -19.86
CA PRO A 30 -16.81 -2.00 -18.82
C PRO A 30 -16.49 -1.13 -17.59
N PHE A 31 -16.80 0.17 -17.63
CA PHE A 31 -16.72 1.05 -16.46
C PHE A 31 -18.00 1.06 -15.61
N ASP A 32 -19.09 0.44 -16.09
CA ASP A 32 -20.37 0.37 -15.36
C ASP A 32 -20.31 -0.59 -14.17
N TYR A 33 -19.22 -1.38 -14.06
CA TYR A 33 -18.98 -2.23 -12.89
C TYR A 33 -18.61 -1.45 -11.63
N PHE A 34 -18.11 -0.21 -11.76
CA PHE A 34 -17.59 0.57 -10.63
C PHE A 34 -18.67 1.49 -10.06
N ASP A 35 -18.83 1.48 -8.74
CA ASP A 35 -19.79 2.33 -8.03
C ASP A 35 -19.23 3.75 -7.90
N ASN A 36 -19.40 4.54 -8.96
CA ASN A 36 -18.88 5.91 -9.02
C ASN A 36 -19.44 6.80 -7.89
N GLN A 37 -20.72 6.61 -7.51
CA GLN A 37 -21.35 7.45 -6.50
C GLN A 37 -20.82 7.15 -5.09
N LEU A 38 -20.74 5.86 -4.74
CA LEU A 38 -20.20 5.45 -3.44
C LEU A 38 -18.73 5.81 -3.32
N ASN A 39 -17.94 5.55 -4.36
CA ASN A 39 -16.52 5.85 -4.37
C ASN A 39 -16.25 7.35 -4.24
N GLU A 40 -16.96 8.21 -4.99
CA GLU A 40 -16.85 9.66 -4.88
C GLU A 40 -17.21 10.15 -3.47
N LYS A 41 -18.33 9.67 -2.91
CA LYS A 41 -18.77 10.05 -1.57
C LYS A 41 -17.73 9.71 -0.51
N ILE A 42 -17.17 8.50 -0.54
CA ILE A 42 -16.15 8.07 0.42
C ILE A 42 -14.87 8.86 0.20
N PHE A 43 -14.42 9.01 -1.05
CA PHE A 43 -13.21 9.75 -1.36
C PHE A 43 -13.26 11.19 -0.83
N HIS A 44 -14.36 11.92 -1.03
CA HIS A 44 -14.51 13.27 -0.48
C HIS A 44 -14.48 13.31 1.05
N LYS A 45 -15.04 12.30 1.73
CA LYS A 45 -14.96 12.21 3.19
C LYS A 45 -13.51 12.04 3.64
N VAL A 46 -12.79 11.08 3.06
CA VAL A 46 -11.40 10.77 3.43
C VAL A 46 -10.47 11.93 3.06
N ALA A 47 -10.67 12.57 1.91
CA ALA A 47 -9.95 13.76 1.48
C ALA A 47 -9.95 14.89 2.52
N ASN A 48 -11.12 15.19 3.08
CA ASN A 48 -11.28 16.29 4.04
C ASN A 48 -10.86 15.93 5.46
N LYS A 49 -10.85 14.65 5.82
CA LYS A 49 -10.52 14.20 7.19
C LYS A 49 -9.10 13.68 7.34
N CYS A 50 -8.50 13.17 6.28
CA CYS A 50 -7.19 12.54 6.28
C CYS A 50 -6.20 13.31 5.39
N TYR A 51 -6.36 13.28 4.05
CA TYR A 51 -5.28 13.71 3.15
C TYR A 51 -4.91 15.18 3.26
N LEU A 52 -5.86 16.10 3.07
CA LEU A 52 -5.61 17.53 3.12
C LEU A 52 -5.10 18.01 4.50
N PRO A 53 -5.74 17.67 5.63
CA PRO A 53 -5.26 18.11 6.94
C PRO A 53 -3.90 17.49 7.31
N THR A 54 -3.67 16.22 6.98
CA THR A 54 -2.40 15.56 7.28
C THR A 54 -1.27 16.08 6.41
N ASN A 55 -1.50 16.29 5.10
CA ASN A 55 -0.49 16.89 4.22
C ASN A 55 -0.10 18.29 4.70
N LYS A 56 -1.08 19.11 5.10
CA LYS A 56 -0.80 20.43 5.68
C LYS A 56 0.05 20.32 6.95
N LEU A 57 -0.32 19.45 7.88
CA LEU A 57 0.44 19.27 9.12
C LEU A 57 1.87 18.82 8.84
N LEU A 58 2.07 17.86 7.93
CA LEU A 58 3.39 17.36 7.59
C LEU A 58 4.25 18.42 6.90
N LEU A 59 3.66 19.26 6.05
CA LEU A 59 4.36 20.41 5.46
C LEU A 59 4.82 21.39 6.54
N ASP A 60 3.90 21.78 7.44
CA ASP A 60 4.21 22.68 8.56
C ASP A 60 5.34 22.10 9.45
N LEU A 61 5.35 20.78 9.71
CA LEU A 61 6.39 20.10 10.48
C LEU A 61 7.74 20.04 9.77
N ILE A 62 7.75 19.78 8.47
CA ILE A 62 8.98 19.78 7.66
C ILE A 62 9.65 21.15 7.73
N ASP A 63 8.86 22.23 7.60
CA ASP A 63 9.37 23.60 7.68
C ASP A 63 9.83 23.97 9.10
N GLN A 64 9.07 23.59 10.14
CA GLN A 64 9.42 23.85 11.54
C GLN A 64 10.74 23.20 11.97
N HIS A 65 11.09 22.05 11.38
CA HIS A 65 12.30 21.31 11.70
C HIS A 65 13.42 21.48 10.66
N ASP A 66 13.42 22.57 9.90
CA ASP A 66 14.45 22.89 8.89
C ASP A 66 14.74 21.71 7.94
N LYS A 67 13.70 20.98 7.51
CA LYS A 67 13.78 19.82 6.62
C LYS A 67 14.53 18.60 7.20
N LYS A 68 14.81 18.59 8.51
CA LYS A 68 15.37 17.43 9.22
C LYS A 68 14.32 16.35 9.43
N PHE A 69 13.04 16.70 9.49
CA PHE A 69 11.95 15.73 9.42
C PHE A 69 11.75 15.30 7.97
N ARG A 70 11.88 13.99 7.70
CA ARG A 70 11.90 13.41 6.36
C ARG A 70 10.97 12.21 6.30
N ILE A 71 10.21 12.11 5.22
CA ILE A 71 9.18 11.08 5.04
C ILE A 71 9.16 10.54 3.61
N SER A 72 8.45 9.44 3.38
CA SER A 72 8.24 8.90 2.04
C SER A 72 6.81 8.47 1.82
N TYR A 73 6.37 8.49 0.57
CA TYR A 73 5.05 8.02 0.17
C TYR A 73 5.13 7.03 -0.99
N SER A 74 4.14 6.15 -1.06
CA SER A 74 3.77 5.46 -2.29
C SER A 74 2.30 5.78 -2.56
N LEU A 75 2.06 6.43 -3.71
CA LEU A 75 0.74 6.91 -4.12
C LEU A 75 0.25 6.02 -5.25
N THR A 76 -0.77 5.19 -5.01
CA THR A 76 -1.30 4.31 -6.06
C THR A 76 -1.83 5.12 -7.25
N GLY A 77 -1.76 4.55 -8.46
CA GLY A 77 -2.30 5.20 -9.65
C GLY A 77 -3.81 5.40 -9.57
N THR A 78 -4.53 4.43 -9.01
CA THR A 78 -5.97 4.55 -8.75
C THR A 78 -6.30 5.71 -7.81
N PHE A 79 -5.50 5.94 -6.76
CA PHE A 79 -5.65 7.09 -5.87
C PHE A 79 -5.44 8.42 -6.61
N ILE A 80 -4.41 8.50 -7.47
CA ILE A 80 -4.17 9.69 -8.28
C ILE A 80 -5.33 9.97 -9.23
N GLU A 81 -5.95 8.94 -9.84
CA GLU A 81 -7.14 9.11 -10.66
C GLU A 81 -8.32 9.69 -9.86
N TYR A 82 -8.55 9.23 -8.62
CA TYR A 82 -9.55 9.83 -7.74
C TYR A 82 -9.27 11.31 -7.48
N CYS A 83 -8.02 11.65 -7.17
CA CYS A 83 -7.63 13.03 -6.95
C CYS A 83 -7.90 13.90 -8.19
N GLN A 84 -7.44 13.46 -9.37
CA GLN A 84 -7.64 14.20 -10.62
C GLN A 84 -9.11 14.45 -10.94
N LYS A 85 -9.98 13.47 -10.64
CA LYS A 85 -11.40 13.54 -10.96
C LYS A 85 -12.22 14.34 -9.95
N HIS A 86 -11.89 14.26 -8.66
CA HIS A 86 -12.78 14.73 -7.59
C HIS A 86 -12.17 15.83 -6.71
N VAL A 87 -10.87 15.76 -6.38
CA VAL A 87 -10.20 16.72 -5.49
C VAL A 87 -8.73 16.95 -5.94
N PRO A 88 -8.50 17.69 -7.03
CA PRO A 88 -7.16 17.90 -7.58
C PRO A 88 -6.18 18.58 -6.61
N GLU A 89 -6.69 19.34 -5.65
CA GLU A 89 -5.92 20.04 -4.61
C GLU A 89 -5.07 19.09 -3.77
N ILE A 90 -5.46 17.81 -3.64
CA ILE A 90 -4.64 16.80 -2.97
C ILE A 90 -3.32 16.61 -3.72
N ILE A 91 -3.34 16.52 -5.05
CA ILE A 91 -2.12 16.36 -5.85
C ILE A 91 -1.20 17.58 -5.64
N ASP A 92 -1.77 18.78 -5.63
CA ASP A 92 -0.98 20.00 -5.41
C ASP A 92 -0.37 20.03 -4.00
N SER A 93 -1.10 19.59 -2.97
CA SER A 93 -0.52 19.46 -1.63
C SER A 93 0.61 18.42 -1.53
N PHE A 94 0.55 17.33 -2.30
CA PHE A 94 1.67 16.39 -2.42
C PHE A 94 2.85 16.98 -3.21
N LYS A 95 2.60 17.79 -4.24
CA LYS A 95 3.66 18.52 -4.95
C LYS A 95 4.35 19.51 -4.02
N ASP A 96 3.63 20.21 -3.15
CA ASP A 96 4.22 21.11 -2.16
C ASP A 96 5.14 20.34 -1.21
N LEU A 97 4.67 19.20 -0.68
CA LEU A 97 5.47 18.29 0.15
C LEU A 97 6.74 17.81 -0.57
N VAL A 98 6.62 17.32 -1.80
CA VAL A 98 7.79 16.88 -2.61
C VAL A 98 8.73 18.06 -2.91
N GLY A 99 8.17 19.25 -3.17
CA GLY A 99 8.92 20.48 -3.46
C GLY A 99 9.81 20.95 -2.30
N THR A 100 9.55 20.51 -1.07
CA THR A 100 10.42 20.77 0.08
C THR A 100 11.81 20.14 -0.08
N GLY A 101 11.92 19.03 -0.81
CA GLY A 101 13.10 18.16 -0.87
C GLY A 101 13.29 17.27 0.37
N ALA A 102 12.33 17.23 1.29
CA ALA A 102 12.31 16.36 2.47
C ALA A 102 11.41 15.12 2.31
N VAL A 103 10.72 15.01 1.18
CA VAL A 103 9.79 13.93 0.87
C VAL A 103 10.25 13.18 -0.37
N ASP A 104 10.31 11.86 -0.28
CA ASP A 104 10.57 10.96 -1.43
C ASP A 104 9.28 10.24 -1.84
N LEU A 105 9.18 9.94 -3.14
CA LEU A 105 8.12 9.08 -3.68
C LEU A 105 8.74 7.76 -4.14
N ILE A 106 8.23 6.67 -3.59
CA ILE A 106 8.59 5.31 -4.01
C ILE A 106 7.52 4.73 -4.93
N GLU A 107 7.89 3.69 -5.65
CA GLU A 107 7.09 3.15 -6.76
C GLU A 107 6.38 1.86 -6.37
N GLU A 108 5.21 1.62 -6.96
CA GLU A 108 4.44 0.38 -6.82
C GLU A 108 3.72 0.01 -8.12
N THR A 109 2.80 -0.97 -8.08
CA THR A 109 1.94 -1.23 -9.24
C THR A 109 0.88 -0.13 -9.38
N TYR A 110 0.64 0.35 -10.61
CA TYR A 110 -0.33 1.44 -10.83
C TYR A 110 -1.71 1.17 -10.23
N PHE A 111 -2.19 -0.08 -10.32
CA PHE A 111 -3.55 -0.46 -9.92
C PHE A 111 -3.63 -1.06 -8.51
N HIS A 112 -2.55 -0.99 -7.72
CA HIS A 112 -2.48 -1.66 -6.42
C HIS A 112 -2.90 -3.13 -6.53
N SER A 113 -2.38 -3.81 -7.56
CA SER A 113 -2.82 -5.14 -7.96
C SER A 113 -1.94 -6.23 -7.39
N LEU A 114 -2.47 -7.45 -7.34
CA LEU A 114 -1.71 -8.65 -6.97
C LEU A 114 -0.94 -9.26 -8.16
N SER A 115 -0.69 -8.50 -9.22
CA SER A 115 0.00 -9.00 -10.42
C SER A 115 1.42 -9.51 -10.15
N GLY A 116 2.07 -9.06 -9.08
CA GLY A 116 3.35 -9.60 -8.61
C GLY A 116 3.28 -11.07 -8.16
N LEU A 117 2.08 -11.60 -7.89
CA LEU A 117 1.86 -13.01 -7.56
C LEU A 117 1.62 -13.90 -8.78
N TYR A 118 1.49 -13.33 -9.98
CA TYR A 118 1.38 -14.14 -11.19
C TYR A 118 2.67 -14.94 -11.44
N THR A 119 2.51 -16.03 -12.20
CA THR A 119 3.67 -16.81 -12.68
C THR A 119 4.44 -16.03 -13.74
N ASP A 120 3.73 -15.37 -14.65
CA ASP A 120 4.29 -14.44 -15.63
C ASP A 120 4.17 -13.00 -15.11
N LEU A 121 5.31 -12.36 -14.89
CA LEU A 121 5.42 -11.01 -14.33
C LEU A 121 5.33 -9.90 -15.40
N THR A 122 4.96 -10.22 -16.64
CA THR A 122 4.81 -9.22 -17.71
C THR A 122 3.76 -8.16 -17.36
N GLU A 123 2.60 -8.57 -16.83
CA GLU A 123 1.57 -7.60 -16.43
C GLU A 123 2.01 -6.74 -15.24
N PHE A 124 2.70 -7.35 -14.27
CA PHE A 124 3.30 -6.64 -13.16
C PHE A 124 4.25 -5.54 -13.65
N GLU A 125 5.18 -5.89 -14.53
CA GLU A 125 6.16 -4.97 -15.12
C GLU A 125 5.48 -3.83 -15.90
N GLU A 126 4.47 -4.13 -16.71
CA GLU A 126 3.69 -3.12 -17.42
C GLU A 126 2.99 -2.13 -16.47
N GLN A 127 2.40 -2.62 -15.37
CA GLN A 127 1.74 -1.75 -14.38
C GLN A 127 2.73 -0.89 -13.61
N VAL A 128 3.93 -1.40 -13.33
CA VAL A 128 5.00 -0.60 -12.73
C VAL A 128 5.42 0.50 -13.69
N TYR A 129 5.63 0.22 -14.99
CA TYR A 129 5.99 1.28 -15.94
C TYR A 129 4.92 2.37 -16.12
N LEU A 130 3.64 2.01 -15.99
CA LEU A 130 2.56 3.00 -15.94
C LEU A 130 2.67 3.91 -14.71
N HIS A 131 2.97 3.33 -13.55
CA HIS A 131 3.18 4.08 -12.31
C HIS A 131 4.40 5.01 -12.42
N ASN A 132 5.52 4.53 -12.94
CA ASN A 132 6.71 5.32 -13.22
C ASN A 132 6.39 6.57 -14.04
N SER A 133 5.64 6.36 -15.13
CA SER A 133 5.28 7.42 -16.08
C SER A 133 4.42 8.48 -15.40
N MET A 134 3.42 8.05 -14.63
CA MET A 134 2.56 8.95 -13.84
C MET A 134 3.37 9.79 -12.85
N LEU A 135 4.28 9.18 -12.08
CA LEU A 135 5.10 9.90 -11.10
C LEU A 135 6.04 10.90 -11.78
N LYS A 136 6.63 10.52 -12.92
CA LYS A 136 7.48 11.40 -13.72
C LYS A 136 6.70 12.59 -14.31
N ASP A 137 5.47 12.37 -14.73
CA ASP A 137 4.64 13.42 -15.33
C ASP A 137 4.12 14.41 -14.29
N LEU A 138 3.63 13.92 -13.16
CA LEU A 138 3.01 14.74 -12.11
C LEU A 138 4.01 15.38 -11.14
N PHE A 139 5.04 14.63 -10.73
CA PHE A 139 5.95 15.03 -9.66
C PHE A 139 7.38 15.26 -10.14
N ARG A 140 7.70 14.94 -11.41
CA ARG A 140 9.08 15.01 -11.96
C ARG A 140 10.08 14.14 -11.20
N VAL A 141 9.59 13.09 -10.55
CA VAL A 141 10.41 12.12 -9.80
C VAL A 141 10.60 10.85 -10.61
N THR A 142 11.78 10.24 -10.49
CA THR A 142 12.03 8.86 -10.93
C THR A 142 12.41 8.06 -9.69
N PRO A 143 11.50 7.23 -9.16
CA PRO A 143 11.75 6.40 -8.00
C PRO A 143 12.94 5.45 -8.21
N LYS A 144 13.60 5.09 -7.11
CA LYS A 144 14.70 4.11 -7.07
C LYS A 144 14.48 3.00 -6.07
N VAL A 145 13.42 3.10 -5.28
CA VAL A 145 13.00 2.09 -4.32
C VAL A 145 11.57 1.69 -4.68
N PHE A 146 11.32 0.39 -4.57
CA PHE A 146 10.04 -0.21 -4.91
C PHE A 146 9.31 -0.69 -3.65
N ARG A 147 8.00 -0.56 -3.66
CA ARG A 147 7.07 -1.21 -2.75
C ARG A 147 6.12 -1.99 -3.63
N ASN A 148 6.09 -3.32 -3.52
CA ASN A 148 5.01 -4.05 -4.17
C ASN A 148 3.71 -3.81 -3.39
N THR A 149 2.57 -3.95 -4.08
CA THR A 149 1.24 -3.98 -3.47
C THR A 149 1.28 -4.77 -2.16
N GLU A 150 0.81 -4.17 -1.06
CA GLU A 150 0.71 -4.82 0.24
C GLU A 150 2.03 -5.34 0.80
N ALA A 151 3.13 -4.67 0.43
CA ALA A 151 4.50 -5.06 0.76
C ALA A 151 4.83 -6.52 0.36
N ILE A 152 4.13 -7.07 -0.65
CA ILE A 152 4.24 -8.46 -1.05
C ILE A 152 5.63 -8.76 -1.61
N TYR A 153 6.29 -9.75 -1.04
CA TYR A 153 7.67 -10.09 -1.37
C TYR A 153 7.90 -11.59 -1.46
N ASP A 154 8.58 -12.00 -2.52
CA ASP A 154 9.31 -13.26 -2.62
C ASP A 154 10.60 -13.00 -3.42
N ASN A 155 11.50 -13.99 -3.46
CA ASN A 155 12.76 -13.87 -4.21
C ASN A 155 12.55 -13.57 -5.71
N ARG A 156 11.44 -14.03 -6.32
CA ARG A 156 11.14 -13.81 -7.74
C ARG A 156 10.78 -12.35 -8.01
N ILE A 157 9.94 -11.76 -7.15
CA ILE A 157 9.56 -10.36 -7.19
C ILE A 157 10.80 -9.49 -6.98
N ALA A 158 11.60 -9.79 -5.95
CA ALA A 158 12.84 -9.06 -5.69
C ALA A 158 13.78 -9.06 -6.90
N LYS A 159 13.96 -10.24 -7.53
CA LYS A 159 14.74 -10.37 -8.75
C LYS A 159 14.15 -9.55 -9.90
N LYS A 160 12.85 -9.64 -10.17
CA LYS A 160 12.21 -8.88 -11.25
C LYS A 160 12.38 -7.38 -11.04
N VAL A 161 12.15 -6.90 -9.83
CA VAL A 161 12.33 -5.49 -9.46
C VAL A 161 13.81 -5.07 -9.61
N ALA A 162 14.77 -5.92 -9.23
CA ALA A 162 16.19 -5.65 -9.46
C ALA A 162 16.52 -5.54 -10.97
N ASP A 163 15.99 -6.47 -11.79
CA ASP A 163 16.17 -6.49 -13.25
C ASP A 163 15.58 -5.23 -13.92
N MET A 164 14.54 -4.63 -13.33
CA MET A 164 13.95 -3.35 -13.77
C MET A 164 14.78 -2.12 -13.35
N GLY A 165 15.85 -2.29 -12.57
CA GLY A 165 16.83 -1.25 -12.27
C GLY A 165 16.67 -0.54 -10.92
N TYR A 166 15.75 -0.99 -10.06
CA TYR A 166 15.59 -0.47 -8.71
C TYR A 166 16.78 -0.85 -7.82
N LYS A 167 17.03 -0.04 -6.79
CA LYS A 167 18.14 -0.19 -5.85
C LYS A 167 17.71 -0.70 -4.49
N GLY A 168 16.43 -0.49 -4.16
CA GLY A 168 15.83 -1.02 -2.95
C GLY A 168 14.44 -1.56 -3.19
N ILE A 169 14.00 -2.44 -2.28
CA ILE A 169 12.61 -2.87 -2.15
C ILE A 169 12.24 -2.91 -0.66
N ILE A 170 11.02 -2.51 -0.32
CA ILE A 170 10.52 -2.62 1.05
C ILE A 170 9.61 -3.83 1.20
N THR A 171 9.67 -4.49 2.37
CA THR A 171 8.74 -5.57 2.73
C THR A 171 8.57 -5.70 4.24
N GLU A 172 7.80 -6.71 4.68
CA GLU A 172 7.51 -6.99 6.08
C GLU A 172 8.71 -7.62 6.81
N GLY A 173 9.02 -7.15 8.01
CA GLY A 173 9.96 -7.78 8.94
C GLY A 173 9.34 -8.94 9.69
N ALA A 174 8.81 -9.94 8.97
CA ALA A 174 8.14 -11.07 9.57
C ALA A 174 9.14 -12.00 10.29
N LYS A 175 8.77 -12.48 11.50
CA LYS A 175 9.62 -13.40 12.30
C LYS A 175 10.11 -14.60 11.50
N LYS A 176 9.25 -15.15 10.62
CA LYS A 176 9.56 -16.32 9.78
C LYS A 176 10.70 -16.13 8.77
N ILE A 177 11.04 -14.88 8.41
CA ILE A 177 12.16 -14.58 7.50
C ILE A 177 13.36 -13.96 8.23
N LEU A 178 13.12 -13.38 9.42
CA LEU A 178 14.16 -12.76 10.23
C LEU A 178 14.91 -13.77 11.11
N ASP A 179 14.24 -14.80 11.62
CA ASP A 179 14.81 -15.72 12.61
C ASP A 179 15.41 -14.92 13.80
N TRP A 180 16.74 -14.97 14.01
CA TRP A 180 17.44 -14.19 15.05
C TRP A 180 17.82 -12.76 14.63
N ARG A 181 17.56 -12.38 13.37
CA ARG A 181 17.92 -11.08 12.81
C ARG A 181 16.91 -10.00 13.23
N SER A 182 17.32 -8.74 13.08
CA SER A 182 16.48 -7.57 13.41
C SER A 182 15.95 -6.89 12.14
N PRO A 183 14.69 -6.38 12.12
CA PRO A 183 14.21 -5.56 11.01
C PRO A 183 14.93 -4.20 10.93
N ASN A 184 15.71 -3.84 11.96
CA ASN A 184 16.34 -2.52 12.10
C ASN A 184 17.66 -2.35 11.32
N TYR A 185 17.87 -3.19 10.30
CA TYR A 185 19.03 -3.14 9.43
C TYR A 185 18.58 -3.34 7.98
N VAL A 186 19.39 -2.83 7.06
CA VAL A 186 19.23 -3.12 5.64
C VAL A 186 19.80 -4.51 5.34
N TYR A 187 19.11 -5.26 4.51
CA TYR A 187 19.56 -6.55 3.98
C TYR A 187 19.73 -6.47 2.47
N LYS A 188 20.23 -7.53 1.86
CA LYS A 188 20.12 -7.76 0.42
C LYS A 188 19.29 -8.99 0.14
N ALA A 189 18.60 -9.03 -1.00
CA ALA A 189 17.92 -10.22 -1.43
C ALA A 189 18.93 -11.34 -1.77
N VAL A 190 18.51 -12.59 -1.70
CA VAL A 190 19.29 -13.70 -2.25
C VAL A 190 19.38 -13.59 -3.78
N ASP A 191 20.51 -14.00 -4.34
CA ASP A 191 20.78 -14.05 -5.79
C ASP A 191 20.73 -12.73 -6.57
N ASN A 192 20.66 -11.58 -5.89
CA ASN A 192 20.80 -10.26 -6.50
C ASN A 192 21.20 -9.17 -5.47
N ASP A 193 21.61 -7.99 -5.93
CA ASP A 193 22.15 -6.92 -5.07
C ASP A 193 21.11 -5.85 -4.67
N ILE A 194 19.80 -6.10 -4.86
CA ILE A 194 18.79 -5.15 -4.39
C ILE A 194 18.78 -5.11 -2.86
N LYS A 195 18.80 -3.90 -2.30
CA LYS A 195 18.71 -3.71 -0.85
C LYS A 195 17.26 -3.94 -0.40
N VAL A 196 17.07 -4.55 0.76
CA VAL A 196 15.76 -4.84 1.32
C VAL A 196 15.62 -4.16 2.67
N LEU A 197 14.59 -3.32 2.79
CA LEU A 197 14.21 -2.65 4.03
C LEU A 197 13.00 -3.37 4.62
N LEU A 198 13.15 -3.82 5.86
CA LEU A 198 12.13 -4.62 6.55
C LEU A 198 11.38 -3.74 7.52
N ARG A 199 10.05 -3.70 7.40
CA ARG A 199 9.15 -3.01 8.33
C ARG A 199 9.41 -3.50 9.76
N ASN A 200 9.53 -2.56 10.70
CA ASN A 200 9.43 -2.89 12.11
C ASN A 200 7.94 -2.95 12.47
N TYR A 201 7.33 -4.12 12.28
CA TYR A 201 5.87 -4.27 12.41
C TYR A 201 5.37 -3.96 13.82
N MET A 202 6.15 -4.24 14.87
CA MET A 202 5.72 -3.95 16.25
C MET A 202 5.51 -2.46 16.44
N LEU A 203 6.52 -1.65 16.12
CA LEU A 203 6.44 -0.20 16.23
C LEU A 203 5.46 0.41 15.22
N SER A 204 5.38 -0.15 14.01
CA SER A 204 4.44 0.34 12.99
C SER A 204 2.98 0.09 13.40
N ASP A 205 2.68 -1.10 13.94
CA ASP A 205 1.33 -1.48 14.40
C ASP A 205 0.91 -0.70 15.66
N ASP A 206 1.87 -0.23 16.46
CA ASP A 206 1.58 0.61 17.63
C ASP A 206 0.88 1.93 17.24
N ILE A 207 1.27 2.51 16.09
CA ILE A 207 0.58 3.68 15.51
C ILE A 207 -0.60 3.24 14.64
N GLY A 208 -0.38 2.32 13.70
CA GLY A 208 -1.38 1.94 12.70
C GLY A 208 -2.65 1.32 13.29
N PHE A 209 -2.50 0.43 14.28
CA PHE A 209 -3.61 -0.37 14.81
C PHE A 209 -3.88 -0.11 16.31
N ARG A 210 -2.85 0.02 17.14
CA ARG A 210 -3.01 0.03 18.61
C ARG A 210 -3.18 1.42 19.21
N PHE A 211 -3.03 2.49 18.43
CA PHE A 211 -2.99 3.86 18.95
C PHE A 211 -4.19 4.22 19.84
N SER A 212 -5.40 3.85 19.42
CA SER A 212 -6.65 4.07 20.15
C SER A 212 -7.10 2.88 21.03
N ALA A 213 -6.31 1.80 21.10
CA ALA A 213 -6.65 0.58 21.82
C ALA A 213 -6.42 0.73 23.34
N GLN A 214 -7.43 1.20 24.08
CA GLN A 214 -7.33 1.45 25.53
C GLN A 214 -6.94 0.23 26.37
N GLY A 215 -7.19 -0.99 25.88
CA GLY A 215 -6.82 -2.25 26.55
C GLY A 215 -5.38 -2.70 26.30
N TRP A 216 -4.64 -2.06 25.38
CA TRP A 216 -3.25 -2.39 25.11
C TRP A 216 -2.33 -1.78 26.19
N THR A 217 -1.35 -2.54 26.67
CA THR A 217 -0.44 -2.13 27.74
C THR A 217 0.41 -0.89 27.41
N GLY A 218 0.56 -0.56 26.12
CA GLY A 218 1.25 0.65 25.68
C GLY A 218 0.41 1.93 25.76
N PHE A 219 -0.91 1.81 25.88
CA PHE A 219 -1.85 2.94 25.88
C PHE A 219 -1.72 3.81 27.16
N PRO A 220 -1.84 5.16 27.07
CA PRO A 220 -1.89 5.94 25.83
C PRO A 220 -0.52 6.02 25.16
N LEU A 221 -0.48 5.99 23.83
CA LEU A 221 0.77 6.17 23.07
C LEU A 221 1.08 7.66 22.90
N THR A 222 2.13 8.16 23.56
CA THR A 222 2.59 9.55 23.46
C THR A 222 3.87 9.64 22.62
N ALA A 223 4.12 10.81 22.01
CA ALA A 223 5.33 11.04 21.21
C ALA A 223 6.63 10.84 22.01
N ASP A 224 6.67 11.31 23.26
CA ASP A 224 7.80 11.13 24.18
C ASP A 224 8.05 9.65 24.52
N LYS A 225 6.99 8.90 24.84
CA LYS A 225 7.08 7.45 25.11
C LYS A 225 7.60 6.70 23.87
N TYR A 226 7.03 7.01 22.71
CA TYR A 226 7.34 6.30 21.47
C TYR A 226 8.75 6.62 20.94
N SER A 227 9.17 7.89 20.98
CA SER A 227 10.56 8.29 20.68
C SER A 227 11.56 7.65 21.62
N SER A 228 11.27 7.58 22.92
CA SER A 228 12.11 6.88 23.90
C SER A 228 12.26 5.40 23.58
N TRP A 229 11.19 4.71 23.16
CA TRP A 229 11.26 3.32 22.71
C TRP A 229 12.13 3.17 21.47
N MET A 230 11.98 4.04 20.48
CA MET A 230 12.82 4.04 19.28
C MET A 230 14.29 4.31 19.60
N ALA A 231 14.59 5.26 20.49
CA ALA A 231 15.95 5.60 20.89
C ALA A 231 16.70 4.45 21.58
N GLN A 232 15.96 3.54 22.20
CA GLN A 232 16.50 2.33 22.86
C GLN A 232 16.60 1.12 21.92
N ASN A 233 16.01 1.18 20.71
CA ASN A 233 16.12 0.10 19.75
C ASN A 233 17.55 0.01 19.21
N GLN A 234 18.08 -1.21 19.16
CA GLN A 234 19.35 -1.46 18.48
C GLN A 234 19.15 -1.51 16.96
N GLY A 235 20.07 -0.91 16.23
CA GLY A 235 20.10 -0.95 14.78
C GLY A 235 20.48 0.37 14.15
N ASP A 236 20.68 0.32 12.85
CA ASP A 236 21.03 1.48 12.02
C ASP A 236 19.76 2.23 11.57
N LEU A 237 18.62 1.53 11.47
CA LEU A 237 17.41 2.01 10.82
C LEU A 237 16.15 1.51 11.53
N ILE A 238 15.12 2.34 11.69
CA ILE A 238 13.80 1.93 12.20
C ILE A 238 12.77 2.24 11.13
N ASN A 239 12.26 1.20 10.47
CA ASN A 239 11.31 1.30 9.38
C ASN A 239 9.88 1.32 9.91
N LEU A 240 9.26 2.50 9.90
CA LEU A 240 7.88 2.73 10.32
C LEU A 240 6.99 2.85 9.08
N PHE A 241 6.41 1.72 8.66
CA PHE A 241 5.66 1.61 7.41
C PHE A 241 4.18 1.32 7.73
N MET A 242 3.26 2.15 7.22
CA MET A 242 1.83 2.03 7.51
C MET A 242 0.96 2.71 6.45
N ASP A 243 -0.34 2.48 6.51
CA ASP A 243 -1.33 3.20 5.71
C ASP A 243 -1.39 4.66 6.15
N TYR A 244 -1.50 5.57 5.19
CA TYR A 244 -1.61 7.00 5.46
C TYR A 244 -2.95 7.35 6.10
N GLU A 245 -3.97 6.57 5.77
CA GLU A 245 -5.32 6.63 6.31
C GLU A 245 -5.35 6.37 7.83
N THR A 246 -4.24 5.92 8.43
CA THR A 246 -3.98 5.96 9.88
C THR A 246 -4.32 7.32 10.50
N PHE A 247 -3.96 8.42 9.82
CA PHE A 247 -4.17 9.78 10.31
C PHE A 247 -5.49 10.35 9.77
N GLY A 248 -6.56 10.22 10.55
CA GLY A 248 -7.84 10.88 10.27
C GLY A 248 -8.94 10.02 9.67
N GLU A 249 -8.66 8.76 9.26
CA GLU A 249 -9.69 7.79 8.88
C GLU A 249 -9.70 6.54 9.77
N HIS A 250 -8.57 5.88 10.00
CA HIS A 250 -8.49 4.73 10.93
C HIS A 250 -8.53 5.21 12.39
N HIS A 251 -7.78 6.27 12.70
CA HIS A 251 -7.88 6.99 13.98
C HIS A 251 -8.43 8.39 13.73
N TRP A 252 -9.61 8.68 14.27
CA TRP A 252 -10.23 10.00 14.17
C TRP A 252 -9.44 11.06 14.94
N GLN A 253 -9.60 12.33 14.58
CA GLN A 253 -8.92 13.45 15.24
C GLN A 253 -9.07 13.44 16.78
N ASP A 254 -10.26 13.09 17.29
CA ASP A 254 -10.56 13.06 18.72
C ASP A 254 -9.77 12.00 19.51
N THR A 255 -9.11 11.05 18.82
CA THR A 255 -8.19 10.09 19.45
C THR A 255 -6.87 10.74 19.89
N GLY A 256 -6.55 11.93 19.38
CA GLY A 256 -5.28 12.62 19.62
C GLY A 256 -4.17 12.25 18.63
N ILE A 257 -4.45 11.47 17.56
CA ILE A 257 -3.44 11.02 16.59
C ILE A 257 -2.70 12.18 15.89
N PHE A 258 -3.39 13.29 15.61
CA PHE A 258 -2.76 14.47 15.02
C PHE A 258 -1.83 15.20 16.01
N GLU A 259 -2.20 15.27 17.29
CA GLU A 259 -1.32 15.84 18.33
C GLU A 259 -0.09 14.95 18.55
N PHE A 260 -0.27 13.63 18.52
CA PHE A 260 0.86 12.70 18.52
C PHE A 260 1.80 12.96 17.34
N LEU A 261 1.28 13.03 16.12
CA LEU A 261 2.08 13.27 14.91
C LEU A 261 2.80 14.62 14.96
N LYS A 262 2.13 15.67 15.48
CA LYS A 262 2.70 17.01 15.65
C LYS A 262 3.92 17.03 16.57
N HIS A 263 3.89 16.22 17.63
CA HIS A 263 4.98 16.18 18.61
C HIS A 263 6.07 15.17 18.26
N LEU A 264 5.79 14.18 17.41
CA LEU A 264 6.71 13.08 17.13
C LEU A 264 8.08 13.54 16.59
N PRO A 265 8.20 14.43 15.59
CA PRO A 265 9.50 14.77 15.02
C PRO A 265 10.44 15.45 16.03
N GLU A 266 9.95 16.44 16.77
CA GLU A 266 10.71 17.12 17.84
C GLU A 266 11.23 16.11 18.88
N ASN A 267 10.36 15.20 19.34
CA ASN A 267 10.73 14.21 20.34
C ASN A 267 11.80 13.24 19.84
N VAL A 268 11.74 12.82 18.57
CA VAL A 268 12.80 11.99 17.96
C VAL A 268 14.10 12.77 17.83
N LEU A 269 14.05 14.02 17.35
CA LEU A 269 15.24 14.86 17.13
C LEU A 269 15.92 15.33 18.43
N ASN A 270 15.23 15.27 19.57
CA ASN A 270 15.81 15.52 20.89
C ASN A 270 16.79 14.41 21.33
N HIS A 271 16.75 13.23 20.70
CA HIS A 271 17.76 12.21 20.90
C HIS A 271 18.94 12.47 19.93
N GLU A 272 20.09 12.93 20.45
CA GLU A 272 21.26 13.34 19.65
C GLU A 272 21.77 12.27 18.68
N HIS A 273 21.52 10.98 18.95
CA HIS A 273 21.93 9.87 18.11
C HIS A 273 20.87 9.46 17.07
N MET A 274 19.77 10.19 16.93
CA MET A 274 18.67 9.89 16.01
C MET A 274 18.45 10.97 14.96
N ASP A 275 17.97 10.56 13.80
CA ASP A 275 17.54 11.44 12.72
C ASP A 275 16.40 10.81 11.90
N PHE A 276 15.89 11.55 10.91
CA PHE A 276 14.94 11.00 9.92
C PHE A 276 15.61 10.85 8.56
N VAL A 277 15.18 9.81 7.84
CA VAL A 277 15.58 9.55 6.46
C VAL A 277 14.37 9.21 5.62
N THR A 278 14.43 9.57 4.34
CA THR A 278 13.54 8.97 3.34
C THR A 278 13.94 7.53 3.06
N VAL A 279 13.04 6.76 2.44
CA VAL A 279 13.30 5.38 2.03
C VAL A 279 14.50 5.30 1.08
N ARG A 280 14.60 6.21 0.10
CA ARG A 280 15.77 6.32 -0.79
C ARG A 280 17.06 6.59 -0.04
N GLU A 281 17.05 7.55 0.89
CA GLU A 281 18.24 7.89 1.67
C GLU A 281 18.68 6.73 2.56
N ALA A 282 17.75 5.96 3.13
CA ALA A 282 18.07 4.76 3.88
C ALA A 282 18.77 3.70 3.01
N VAL A 283 18.28 3.48 1.79
CA VAL A 283 18.91 2.58 0.79
C VAL A 283 20.31 3.06 0.40
N GLU A 284 20.50 4.36 0.22
CA GLU A 284 21.79 4.94 -0.16
C GLU A 284 22.81 4.94 0.99
N ARG A 285 22.35 5.19 2.22
CA ARG A 285 23.20 5.39 3.40
C ARG A 285 23.71 4.10 4.02
N TYR A 286 22.88 3.06 4.08
CA TYR A 286 23.15 1.88 4.87
C TYR A 286 23.57 0.68 4.03
N GLU A 287 24.67 0.05 4.43
CA GLU A 287 25.15 -1.18 3.78
C GLU A 287 24.41 -2.42 4.30
N PRO A 288 24.08 -3.39 3.43
CA PRO A 288 23.44 -4.62 3.84
C PRO A 288 24.22 -5.36 4.93
N ARG A 289 23.55 -5.67 6.06
CA ARG A 289 24.12 -6.46 7.17
C ARG A 289 24.08 -7.97 6.93
N GLY A 290 23.33 -8.39 5.92
CA GLY A 290 23.18 -9.80 5.58
C GLY A 290 22.30 -9.99 4.37
N THR A 291 22.02 -11.25 4.09
CA THR A 291 21.13 -11.67 3.00
C THR A 291 19.84 -12.23 3.60
N ILE A 292 18.71 -11.91 2.97
CA ILE A 292 17.43 -12.54 3.25
C ILE A 292 17.04 -13.45 2.09
N ASP A 293 16.49 -14.61 2.43
CA ASP A 293 16.00 -15.61 1.49
C ASP A 293 14.54 -15.89 1.83
N VAL A 294 13.65 -15.58 0.88
CA VAL A 294 12.20 -15.65 1.04
C VAL A 294 11.61 -16.42 -0.15
N PRO A 295 11.59 -17.76 -0.08
CA PRO A 295 11.19 -18.59 -1.22
C PRO A 295 9.67 -18.67 -1.44
N TRP A 296 8.86 -18.14 -0.51
CA TRP A 296 7.40 -18.02 -0.64
C TRP A 296 6.94 -16.60 -0.35
N ALA A 297 5.83 -16.19 -0.97
CA ALA A 297 5.32 -14.82 -0.82
C ALA A 297 4.93 -14.51 0.63
N ILE A 298 5.44 -13.39 1.14
CA ILE A 298 5.05 -12.77 2.41
C ILE A 298 4.36 -11.42 2.14
N SER A 299 3.67 -10.89 3.14
CA SER A 299 3.05 -9.55 3.10
C SER A 299 3.06 -8.95 4.50
N TRP A 300 2.83 -7.65 4.60
CA TRP A 300 2.60 -6.95 5.87
C TRP A 300 1.21 -7.17 6.48
N ALA A 301 0.30 -7.83 5.75
CA ALA A 301 -1.08 -8.03 6.15
C ALA A 301 -1.28 -9.21 7.10
N ASP A 302 -2.27 -9.04 7.98
CA ASP A 302 -2.77 -9.99 8.99
C ASP A 302 -1.67 -10.65 9.87
N GLU A 303 -2.05 -11.40 10.89
CA GLU A 303 -1.08 -12.01 11.83
C GLU A 303 -0.10 -12.98 11.15
N ASP A 304 -0.55 -13.71 10.12
CA ASP A 304 0.25 -14.72 9.41
C ASP A 304 1.37 -14.12 8.55
N ARG A 305 1.28 -12.82 8.20
CA ARG A 305 2.22 -12.08 7.35
C ARG A 305 2.50 -12.79 6.03
N ASP A 306 1.46 -13.31 5.39
CA ASP A 306 1.50 -13.98 4.09
C ASP A 306 0.40 -13.47 3.16
N VAL A 307 0.22 -14.12 2.01
CA VAL A 307 -0.75 -13.70 0.99
C VAL A 307 -2.14 -14.32 1.18
N SER A 308 -2.37 -15.09 2.26
CA SER A 308 -3.66 -15.76 2.48
C SER A 308 -4.79 -14.79 2.82
N THR A 309 -4.49 -13.53 3.13
CA THR A 309 -5.47 -12.44 3.18
C THR A 309 -6.20 -12.28 1.85
N TRP A 310 -5.53 -12.53 0.71
CA TRP A 310 -6.13 -12.42 -0.64
C TRP A 310 -6.30 -13.76 -1.36
N LEU A 311 -5.62 -14.83 -0.91
CA LEU A 311 -5.61 -16.15 -1.57
C LEU A 311 -5.87 -17.32 -0.61
N GLY A 312 -6.45 -17.05 0.56
CA GLY A 312 -6.63 -18.02 1.64
C GLY A 312 -7.74 -19.04 1.38
N ASN A 313 -8.79 -18.67 0.65
CA ASN A 313 -9.93 -19.55 0.36
C ASN A 313 -10.15 -19.81 -1.15
N ASP A 314 -11.02 -20.78 -1.46
CA ASP A 314 -11.27 -21.19 -2.85
C ASP A 314 -11.97 -20.11 -3.69
N MET A 315 -12.81 -19.28 -3.07
CA MET A 315 -13.51 -18.17 -3.72
C MET A 315 -12.51 -17.13 -4.24
N GLN A 316 -11.59 -16.73 -3.38
CA GLN A 316 -10.50 -15.82 -3.70
C GLN A 316 -9.62 -16.37 -4.83
N ARG A 317 -9.17 -17.63 -4.71
CA ARG A 317 -8.34 -18.28 -5.74
C ARG A 317 -9.05 -18.39 -7.08
N ALA A 318 -10.36 -18.67 -7.09
CA ALA A 318 -11.16 -18.71 -8.31
C ALA A 318 -11.24 -17.34 -9.00
N CYS A 319 -11.50 -16.26 -8.25
CA CYS A 319 -11.50 -14.89 -8.79
C CYS A 319 -10.12 -14.48 -9.32
N PHE A 320 -9.05 -14.77 -8.57
CA PHE A 320 -7.68 -14.47 -8.98
C PHE A 320 -7.29 -15.20 -10.27
N GLN A 321 -7.62 -16.49 -10.39
CA GLN A 321 -7.34 -17.27 -11.59
C GLN A 321 -8.13 -16.75 -12.80
N GLU A 322 -9.42 -16.45 -12.65
CA GLU A 322 -10.22 -15.90 -13.76
C GLU A 322 -9.69 -14.54 -14.23
N LEU A 323 -9.28 -13.66 -13.30
CA LEU A 323 -8.61 -12.41 -13.67
C LEU A 323 -7.35 -12.64 -14.52
N GLN A 324 -6.52 -13.59 -14.10
CA GLN A 324 -5.28 -13.92 -14.79
C GLN A 324 -5.55 -14.49 -16.19
N ASP A 325 -6.52 -15.40 -16.30
CA ASP A 325 -6.89 -16.08 -17.55
C ASP A 325 -7.48 -15.13 -18.60
N LEU A 326 -8.13 -14.05 -18.16
CA LEU A 326 -8.66 -13.02 -19.06
C LEU A 326 -7.56 -12.20 -19.74
N GLY A 327 -6.42 -12.00 -19.07
CA GLY A 327 -5.35 -11.08 -19.50
C GLY A 327 -4.88 -11.28 -20.96
N PRO A 328 -4.49 -12.50 -21.37
CA PRO A 328 -4.02 -12.75 -22.74
C PRO A 328 -5.01 -12.35 -23.84
N GLN A 329 -6.29 -12.65 -23.65
CA GLN A 329 -7.32 -12.31 -24.65
C GLN A 329 -7.58 -10.80 -24.69
N ILE A 330 -7.60 -10.13 -23.53
CA ILE A 330 -7.78 -8.66 -23.46
C ILE A 330 -6.64 -7.94 -24.17
N LYS A 331 -5.39 -8.34 -23.92
CA LYS A 331 -4.21 -7.76 -24.58
C LYS A 331 -4.26 -7.98 -26.10
N LYS A 332 -4.77 -9.12 -26.56
CA LYS A 332 -4.94 -9.43 -27.99
C LYS A 332 -6.00 -8.55 -28.67
N GLU A 333 -7.09 -8.22 -27.99
CA GLU A 333 -8.17 -7.38 -28.53
C GLU A 333 -7.73 -5.93 -28.79
N LYS A 334 -6.66 -5.44 -28.14
CA LYS A 334 -6.15 -4.06 -28.26
C LYS A 334 -7.22 -2.98 -28.00
N ASN A 335 -8.26 -3.32 -27.24
CA ASN A 335 -9.28 -2.37 -26.80
C ASN A 335 -8.84 -1.71 -25.49
N GLN A 336 -8.47 -0.44 -25.53
CA GLN A 336 -7.95 0.24 -24.35
C GLN A 336 -8.95 0.35 -23.19
N LYS A 337 -10.23 0.59 -23.49
CA LYS A 337 -11.26 0.68 -22.43
C LYS A 337 -11.40 -0.63 -21.66
N LYS A 338 -11.34 -1.77 -22.37
CA LYS A 338 -11.36 -3.08 -21.74
C LYS A 338 -10.08 -3.35 -20.95
N LEU A 339 -8.91 -3.02 -21.51
CA LEU A 339 -7.63 -3.20 -20.82
C LEU A 339 -7.59 -2.41 -19.51
N GLU A 340 -8.02 -1.14 -19.54
CA GLU A 340 -8.10 -0.28 -18.37
C GLU A 340 -9.07 -0.83 -17.33
N ALA A 341 -10.29 -1.21 -17.74
CA ALA A 341 -11.28 -1.75 -16.82
C ALA A 341 -10.82 -3.07 -16.17
N TRP A 342 -10.19 -3.98 -16.93
CA TRP A 342 -9.61 -5.21 -16.37
C TRP A 342 -8.48 -4.94 -15.39
N ARG A 343 -7.64 -3.94 -15.66
CA ARG A 343 -6.60 -3.51 -14.70
C ARG A 343 -7.20 -2.93 -13.43
N LYS A 344 -8.27 -2.15 -13.52
CA LYS A 344 -9.02 -1.66 -12.36
C LYS A 344 -9.70 -2.77 -11.56
N LEU A 345 -10.19 -3.81 -12.23
CA LEU A 345 -10.69 -5.02 -11.56
C LEU A 345 -9.57 -5.82 -10.86
N GLN A 346 -8.29 -5.56 -11.13
CA GLN A 346 -7.20 -6.27 -10.46
C GLN A 346 -6.79 -5.68 -9.10
N THR A 347 -7.44 -4.62 -8.60
CA THR A 347 -7.04 -4.05 -7.29
C THR A 347 -7.19 -5.10 -6.19
N SER A 348 -6.25 -5.12 -5.25
CA SER A 348 -6.17 -6.12 -4.18
C SER A 348 -7.45 -6.16 -3.32
N ASP A 349 -8.12 -5.02 -3.16
CA ASP A 349 -9.31 -4.83 -2.33
C ASP A 349 -10.42 -5.82 -2.64
N HIS A 350 -10.62 -6.12 -3.94
CA HIS A 350 -11.68 -7.01 -4.37
C HIS A 350 -11.52 -8.42 -3.79
N LEU A 351 -10.28 -8.91 -3.72
CA LEU A 351 -9.97 -10.20 -3.11
C LEU A 351 -9.95 -10.09 -1.58
N TYR A 352 -9.53 -8.95 -1.02
CA TYR A 352 -9.60 -8.69 0.41
C TYR A 352 -11.05 -8.80 0.94
N TYR A 353 -12.01 -8.25 0.20
CA TYR A 353 -13.44 -8.32 0.56
C TYR A 353 -14.05 -9.73 0.51
N ILE A 354 -13.33 -10.71 -0.06
CA ILE A 354 -13.74 -12.11 -0.15
C ILE A 354 -13.01 -12.98 0.90
N SER A 355 -12.14 -12.37 1.72
CA SER A 355 -11.46 -13.08 2.80
C SER A 355 -12.45 -13.59 3.84
N THR A 356 -12.24 -14.83 4.27
CA THR A 356 -12.98 -15.45 5.39
C THR A 356 -12.20 -15.38 6.70
N LYS A 357 -10.99 -14.82 6.70
CA LYS A 357 -10.23 -14.56 7.93
C LYS A 357 -11.01 -13.59 8.81
N GLY A 358 -10.95 -13.80 10.13
CA GLY A 358 -11.68 -13.02 11.15
C GLY A 358 -13.21 -12.98 11.00
N PHE A 359 -13.80 -13.70 10.02
CA PHE A 359 -15.24 -13.78 9.84
C PHE A 359 -15.90 -14.63 10.94
N GLU A 360 -15.19 -15.62 11.48
CA GLU A 360 -15.65 -16.44 12.62
C GLU A 360 -15.65 -15.67 13.94
N ASP A 361 -14.75 -14.70 14.11
CA ASP A 361 -14.59 -13.92 15.35
C ASP A 361 -15.46 -12.65 15.41
N GLY A 362 -16.26 -12.39 14.37
CA GLY A 362 -17.18 -11.23 14.30
C GLY A 362 -16.52 -9.86 14.42
N ALA A 363 -15.18 -9.81 14.45
CA ALA A 363 -14.39 -8.63 14.76
C ALA A 363 -13.39 -8.39 13.61
N VAL A 364 -13.30 -7.12 13.22
CA VAL A 364 -12.26 -6.50 12.37
C VAL A 364 -12.51 -6.48 10.85
N HIS A 365 -12.99 -7.53 10.18
CA HIS A 365 -13.21 -7.45 8.71
C HIS A 365 -14.54 -6.79 8.27
N SER A 366 -15.46 -6.53 9.19
CA SER A 366 -16.69 -5.77 8.92
C SER A 366 -16.47 -4.26 8.74
N TYR A 367 -15.27 -3.75 9.06
CA TYR A 367 -15.00 -2.30 9.04
C TYR A 367 -14.64 -1.75 7.65
N PHE A 368 -14.15 -2.61 6.73
CA PHE A 368 -13.59 -2.18 5.44
C PHE A 368 -14.34 -2.68 4.21
N SER A 369 -15.15 -3.74 4.32
CA SER A 369 -15.95 -4.26 3.20
C SER A 369 -17.27 -3.49 3.06
N HIS A 370 -17.70 -3.27 1.81
CA HIS A 370 -19.03 -2.74 1.48
C HIS A 370 -20.05 -3.85 1.19
N TYR A 371 -19.63 -5.11 1.36
CA TYR A 371 -20.48 -6.30 1.29
C TYR A 371 -20.89 -6.78 2.67
N ASP A 372 -22.05 -7.43 2.74
CA ASP A 372 -22.61 -7.95 3.99
C ASP A 372 -21.90 -9.24 4.44
N SER A 373 -21.32 -9.99 3.48
CA SER A 373 -20.50 -11.16 3.74
C SER A 373 -19.43 -11.37 2.65
N PRO A 374 -18.38 -12.16 2.93
CA PRO A 374 -17.40 -12.57 1.91
C PRO A 374 -18.04 -13.31 0.73
N TYR A 375 -19.13 -14.05 0.97
CA TYR A 375 -19.88 -14.77 -0.06
C TYR A 375 -20.59 -13.81 -1.02
N ASP A 376 -21.16 -12.71 -0.51
CA ASP A 376 -21.77 -11.67 -1.36
C ASP A 376 -20.71 -10.98 -2.21
N GLY A 377 -19.54 -10.71 -1.63
CA GLY A 377 -18.38 -10.19 -2.36
C GLY A 377 -17.96 -11.12 -3.50
N PHE A 378 -17.86 -12.42 -3.22
CA PHE A 378 -17.52 -13.43 -4.23
C PHE A 378 -18.54 -13.49 -5.36
N ILE A 379 -19.83 -13.63 -5.03
CA ILE A 379 -20.90 -13.72 -6.03
C ILE A 379 -20.90 -12.48 -6.91
N ASN A 380 -20.81 -11.29 -6.31
CA ASN A 380 -20.78 -10.03 -7.03
C ASN A 380 -19.60 -9.96 -7.99
N TYR A 381 -18.41 -10.22 -7.46
CA TYR A 381 -17.18 -10.05 -8.20
C TYR A 381 -17.05 -11.09 -9.32
N MET A 382 -17.38 -12.36 -9.04
CA MET A 382 -17.39 -13.40 -10.05
C MET A 382 -18.41 -13.13 -11.16
N ASN A 383 -19.62 -12.63 -10.84
CA ASN A 383 -20.58 -12.26 -11.89
C ASN A 383 -20.04 -11.16 -12.81
N ILE A 384 -19.33 -10.17 -12.25
CA ILE A 384 -18.65 -9.12 -13.04
C ILE A 384 -17.58 -9.74 -13.93
N LEU A 385 -16.73 -10.63 -13.43
CA LEU A 385 -15.71 -11.30 -14.24
C LEU A 385 -16.32 -12.14 -15.36
N GLN A 386 -17.43 -12.85 -15.11
CA GLN A 386 -18.14 -13.63 -16.13
C GLN A 386 -18.80 -12.73 -17.19
N ASP A 387 -19.39 -11.61 -16.79
CA ASP A 387 -19.93 -10.62 -17.72
C ASP A 387 -18.83 -9.99 -18.58
N PHE A 388 -17.71 -9.61 -17.95
CA PHE A 388 -16.52 -9.09 -18.62
C PHE A 388 -16.02 -10.08 -19.69
N LYS A 389 -15.90 -11.37 -19.30
CA LYS A 389 -15.53 -12.48 -20.19
C LYS A 389 -16.53 -12.67 -21.33
N GLN A 390 -17.83 -12.53 -21.07
CA GLN A 390 -18.85 -12.65 -22.11
C GLN A 390 -18.78 -11.49 -23.11
N GLY A 391 -18.55 -10.26 -22.64
CA GLY A 391 -18.36 -9.07 -23.47
C GLY A 391 -17.13 -9.13 -24.39
N MET A 392 -16.26 -10.12 -24.20
CA MET A 392 -15.10 -10.41 -25.05
C MET A 392 -15.39 -11.41 -26.19
N LYS A 393 -16.53 -12.10 -26.15
CA LYS A 393 -16.91 -12.99 -27.26
C LYS A 393 -17.45 -12.17 -28.43
N PRO A 394 -17.19 -12.57 -29.69
CA PRO A 394 -17.84 -11.96 -30.84
C PRO A 394 -19.35 -12.01 -30.65
N LYS A 395 -20.05 -10.88 -30.85
CA LYS A 395 -21.51 -10.93 -30.92
C LYS A 395 -21.90 -11.77 -32.14
N PRO A 396 -22.83 -12.73 -31.99
CA PRO A 396 -23.25 -13.62 -33.07
C PRO A 396 -23.85 -12.87 -34.25
#